data_AF-A0A6A6GXP4-F1
#
_entry.id   AF-A0A6A6GXP4-F1
#
_cell.length_a   1.000
_cell.length_b   1.000
_cell.length_c   1.000
_cell.angle_alpha   90.00
_cell.angle_beta   90.00
_cell.angle_gamma   90.00
#
_symmetry.space_group_name_H-M   'P 1'
#
loop_
_entity.id
_entity.type
_entity.pdbx_description
1 polymer ?
#
loop_
_entity_poly.entity_id
_entity_poly.type
_entity_poly.pdbx_seq_one_letter_code
_entity_poly.pdbx_strand_id
1 'polypeptide(L)'
;MHRRWRRGDVYAPHDLSSVEMSKWKAKRGTPRRDVFDELGIDPRNEYKNFALLGEFMTETGRIKHSNATGLRPRNQRRLAKAIRRAIGIGIMPSVHKHPELLGRRR
;
A
#
# COMPACT_ATOMS: atom_id res chain seq x y z
N MET A 1 -1.95 24.73 -0.91
CA MET A 1 -1.37 24.17 -2.17
C MET A 1 -1.56 22.66 -2.20
N HIS A 2 -2.32 22.13 -3.16
CA HIS A 2 -2.63 20.69 -3.25
C HIS A 2 -1.78 19.92 -4.26
N ARG A 3 -1.10 20.61 -5.19
CA ARG A 3 -0.14 20.01 -6.14
C ARG A 3 1.27 20.03 -5.53
N ARG A 4 1.99 18.90 -5.62
CA ARG A 4 3.43 18.82 -5.29
C ARG A 4 4.25 19.04 -6.56
N TRP A 5 4.71 20.27 -6.76
CA TRP A 5 5.57 20.65 -7.89
C TRP A 5 6.93 19.95 -7.83
N ARG A 6 7.42 19.50 -8.98
CA ARG A 6 8.77 18.97 -9.16
C ARG A 6 9.62 19.96 -9.95
N ARG A 7 10.94 19.91 -9.75
CA ARG A 7 11.87 20.69 -10.59
C ARG A 7 11.72 20.24 -12.04
N GLY A 8 11.57 21.19 -12.96
CA GLY A 8 11.34 20.93 -14.39
C GLY A 8 9.87 20.81 -14.80
N ASP A 9 8.92 20.85 -13.85
CA ASP A 9 7.51 20.94 -14.21
C ASP A 9 7.21 22.32 -14.83
N VAL A 10 6.70 22.31 -16.06
CA VAL A 10 6.19 23.53 -16.70
C VAL A 10 4.82 23.85 -16.12
N TYR A 11 4.56 25.14 -15.89
CA TYR A 11 3.26 25.65 -15.47
C TYR A 11 2.79 26.76 -16.40
N ALA A 12 1.48 26.85 -16.61
CA ALA A 12 0.81 28.00 -17.16
C ALA A 12 0.07 28.77 -16.04
N PRO A 13 -0.27 30.06 -16.23
CA PRO A 13 -1.08 30.81 -15.25
C PRO A 13 -2.39 30.11 -14.87
N HIS A 14 -2.99 29.36 -15.80
CA HIS A 14 -4.20 28.58 -15.56
C HIS A 14 -4.01 27.44 -14.54
N ASP A 15 -2.80 26.86 -14.45
CA ASP A 15 -2.50 25.76 -13.51
C ASP A 15 -2.52 26.19 -12.04
N LEU A 16 -2.50 27.50 -11.78
CA LEU A 16 -2.55 28.10 -10.44
C LEU A 16 -3.98 28.45 -10.02
N SER A 17 -4.97 28.24 -10.89
CA SER A 17 -6.39 28.46 -10.61
C SER A 17 -6.89 27.55 -9.48
N SER A 18 -7.88 28.02 -8.71
CA SER A 18 -8.57 27.23 -7.67
C SER A 18 -9.21 25.96 -8.23
N VAL A 19 -9.66 25.99 -9.48
CA VAL A 19 -10.26 24.85 -10.18
C VAL A 19 -9.21 23.77 -10.44
N GLU A 20 -8.06 24.13 -11.01
CA GLU A 20 -6.96 23.20 -11.27
C GLU A 20 -6.41 22.64 -9.97
N MET A 21 -6.16 23.49 -8.96
CA MET A 21 -5.72 23.06 -7.63
C MET A 21 -6.67 22.04 -6.99
N SER A 22 -7.98 22.14 -7.24
CA SER A 22 -8.97 21.19 -6.71
C SER A 22 -8.84 19.80 -7.33
N LYS A 23 -8.45 19.69 -8.61
CA LYS A 23 -8.21 18.40 -9.28
C LYS A 23 -7.05 17.62 -8.63
N TRP A 24 -6.04 18.33 -8.12
CA TRP A 24 -4.90 17.73 -7.43
C TRP A 24 -5.22 17.26 -6.01
N LYS A 25 -6.26 17.81 -5.38
CA LYS A 25 -6.70 17.41 -4.04
C LYS A 25 -7.23 15.97 -3.98
N ALA A 26 -7.82 15.48 -5.08
CA ALA A 26 -8.49 14.19 -5.14
C ALA A 26 -7.56 12.98 -5.44
N LYS A 27 -6.32 13.21 -5.91
CA LYS A 27 -5.45 12.15 -6.41
C LYS A 27 -4.52 11.53 -5.36
N ARG A 28 -5.04 10.98 -4.26
CA ARG A 28 -4.35 9.85 -3.61
C ARG A 28 -4.70 8.58 -4.39
N GLY A 29 -4.11 8.47 -5.58
CA GLY A 29 -4.35 7.35 -6.48
C GLY A 29 -3.80 6.05 -5.89
N THR A 30 -4.50 4.97 -6.19
CA THR A 30 -3.98 3.62 -5.98
C THR A 30 -2.79 3.40 -6.91
N PRO A 31 -1.82 2.54 -6.52
CA PRO A 31 -0.74 2.17 -7.42
C PRO A 31 -1.33 1.64 -8.74
N ARG A 32 -0.90 2.20 -9.88
CA ARG A 32 -1.37 1.73 -11.21
C ARG A 32 -0.79 0.37 -11.59
N ARG A 33 0.32 -0.02 -10.97
CA ARG A 33 1.06 -1.24 -11.26
C ARG A 33 1.20 -2.07 -9.99
N ASP A 34 1.19 -3.38 -10.18
CA ASP A 34 1.32 -4.35 -9.10
C ASP A 34 2.79 -4.47 -8.70
N VAL A 35 3.08 -4.12 -7.46
CA VAL A 35 4.45 -4.13 -6.91
C VAL A 35 5.09 -5.52 -6.90
N PHE A 36 4.29 -6.60 -6.78
CA PHE A 36 4.83 -7.95 -6.76
C PHE A 36 5.25 -8.42 -8.15
N ASP A 37 4.52 -7.98 -9.19
CA ASP A 37 4.90 -8.26 -10.58
C ASP A 37 6.16 -7.47 -10.97
N GLU A 38 6.28 -6.21 -10.53
CA GLU A 38 7.47 -5.38 -10.80
C GLU A 38 8.73 -5.92 -10.11
N LEU A 39 8.60 -6.38 -8.86
CA LEU A 39 9.72 -6.93 -8.09
C LEU A 39 10.02 -8.40 -8.43
N GLY A 40 9.12 -9.09 -9.15
CA GLY A 40 9.28 -10.51 -9.47
C GLY A 40 9.17 -11.45 -8.26
N ILE A 41 8.49 -11.03 -7.19
CA ILE A 41 8.39 -11.76 -5.91
C ILE A 41 7.03 -12.44 -5.81
N ASP A 42 6.98 -13.72 -5.42
CA ASP A 42 5.71 -14.39 -5.10
C ASP A 42 5.31 -14.11 -3.63
N PRO A 43 4.17 -13.44 -3.37
CA PRO A 43 3.72 -13.14 -2.01
C PRO A 43 3.61 -14.36 -1.10
N ARG A 44 3.35 -15.56 -1.66
CA ARG A 44 3.17 -16.80 -0.89
C ARG A 44 4.43 -17.25 -0.16
N ASN A 45 5.59 -16.92 -0.70
CA ASN A 45 6.88 -17.33 -0.14
C ASN A 45 7.30 -16.41 1.00
N GLU A 46 6.86 -15.14 0.95
CA GLU A 46 7.18 -14.09 1.92
C GLU A 46 6.33 -14.14 3.21
N TYR A 47 5.80 -15.30 3.58
CA TYR A 47 4.94 -15.41 4.77
C TYR A 47 5.66 -15.12 6.09
N LYS A 48 7.00 -15.22 6.10
CA LYS A 48 7.86 -14.90 7.25
C LYS A 48 8.15 -13.40 7.36
N ASN A 49 7.97 -12.64 6.28
CA ASN A 49 8.28 -11.21 6.23
C ASN A 49 7.08 -10.40 6.75
N PHE A 50 7.02 -10.24 8.07
CA PHE A 50 5.92 -9.53 8.72
C PHE A 50 5.87 -8.03 8.36
N ALA A 51 7.02 -7.42 8.01
CA ALA A 51 7.09 -6.02 7.59
C ALA A 51 6.38 -5.81 6.24
N LEU A 52 6.65 -6.69 5.27
CA LEU A 52 6.03 -6.65 3.95
C LEU A 52 4.52 -6.89 4.04
N LEU A 53 4.11 -7.97 4.72
CA LEU A 53 2.71 -8.34 4.85
C LEU A 53 1.90 -7.32 5.66
N GLY A 54 2.49 -6.73 6.70
CA GLY A 54 1.87 -5.71 7.55
C GLY A 54 1.53 -4.41 6.80
N GLU A 55 2.20 -4.11 5.69
CA GLU A 55 1.86 -2.97 4.85
C GLU A 55 0.52 -3.19 4.11
N PHE A 56 0.15 -4.44 3.83
CA PHE A 56 -1.12 -4.79 3.18
C PHE A 56 -2.26 -5.06 4.16
N MET A 57 -2.05 -4.80 5.45
CA MET A 57 -3.07 -4.91 6.50
C MET A 57 -3.48 -3.54 7.03
N THR A 58 -4.72 -3.44 7.49
CA THR A 58 -5.20 -2.29 8.26
C THR A 58 -4.53 -2.27 9.62
N GLU A 59 -4.64 -1.14 10.32
CA GLU A 59 -4.16 -1.03 11.69
C GLU A 59 -4.78 -2.06 12.63
N THR A 60 -6.05 -2.41 12.38
CA THR A 60 -6.83 -3.45 13.07
C THR A 60 -6.57 -4.88 12.60
N GLY A 61 -5.57 -5.09 11.72
CA GLY A 61 -5.18 -6.43 11.26
C GLY A 61 -6.06 -7.05 10.16
N ARG A 62 -6.98 -6.31 9.54
CA ARG A 62 -7.75 -6.80 8.39
C ARG A 62 -6.92 -6.69 7.11
N ILE A 63 -7.05 -7.66 6.21
CA ILE A 63 -6.41 -7.58 4.89
C ILE A 63 -7.08 -6.46 4.09
N LYS A 64 -6.28 -5.52 3.56
CA LYS A 64 -6.78 -4.41 2.74
C LYS A 64 -7.47 -4.94 1.46
N HIS A 65 -8.55 -4.29 1.03
CA HIS A 65 -9.23 -4.61 -0.22
C HIS A 65 -8.34 -4.33 -1.44
N SER A 66 -8.60 -4.98 -2.59
CA SER A 66 -7.83 -4.77 -3.84
C SER A 66 -7.80 -3.30 -4.28
N ASN A 67 -8.90 -2.58 -4.04
CA ASN A 67 -8.98 -1.14 -4.30
C ASN A 67 -8.01 -0.32 -3.44
N ALA A 68 -7.60 -0.81 -2.28
CA ALA A 68 -6.62 -0.12 -1.45
C ALA A 68 -5.19 -0.59 -1.74
N THR A 69 -5.00 -1.87 -2.10
CA THR A 69 -3.67 -2.43 -2.38
C THR A 69 -3.18 -2.16 -3.81
N GLY A 70 -4.09 -1.98 -4.77
CA GLY A 70 -3.75 -1.79 -6.19
C GLY A 70 -3.18 -3.04 -6.88
N LEU A 71 -3.31 -4.21 -6.24
CA LEU A 71 -2.74 -5.47 -6.76
C LEU A 71 -3.68 -6.13 -7.77
N ARG A 72 -3.10 -6.92 -8.67
CA ARG A 72 -3.88 -7.80 -9.56
C ARG A 72 -4.61 -8.85 -8.73
N PRO A 73 -5.80 -9.32 -9.18
CA PRO A 73 -6.59 -10.30 -8.42
C PRO A 73 -5.81 -11.58 -8.05
N ARG A 74 -4.90 -12.03 -8.93
CA ARG A 74 -4.05 -13.20 -8.68
C ARG A 74 -3.08 -12.98 -7.52
N ASN A 75 -2.38 -11.85 -7.50
CA ASN A 75 -1.42 -11.53 -6.46
C ASN A 75 -2.11 -11.17 -5.16
N GLN A 76 -3.25 -10.49 -5.20
CA GLN A 76 -4.10 -10.24 -4.03
C GLN A 76 -4.50 -11.54 -3.32
N ARG A 77 -4.92 -12.59 -4.07
CA ARG A 77 -5.25 -13.90 -3.48
C ARG A 77 -4.03 -14.60 -2.88
N ARG A 78 -2.87 -14.51 -3.55
CA ARG A 78 -1.60 -15.07 -3.09
C ARG A 78 -1.13 -14.43 -1.80
N LEU A 79 -1.15 -13.10 -1.76
CA LEU A 79 -0.86 -12.28 -0.60
C LEU A 79 -1.80 -12.63 0.56
N ALA A 80 -3.11 -12.68 0.30
CA ALA A 80 -4.08 -13.02 1.34
C ALA A 80 -3.84 -14.43 1.92
N LYS A 81 -3.39 -15.38 1.10
CA LYS A 81 -3.00 -16.72 1.57
C LYS A 81 -1.72 -16.68 2.42
N ALA A 82 -0.74 -15.84 2.06
CA ALA A 82 0.48 -15.64 2.84
C ALA A 82 0.18 -15.02 4.22
N ILE A 83 -0.66 -13.98 4.26
CA ILE A 83 -1.09 -13.33 5.51
C ILE A 83 -1.81 -14.32 6.42
N ARG A 84 -2.81 -15.05 5.90
CA ARG A 84 -3.53 -16.07 6.68
C ARG A 84 -2.62 -17.18 7.19
N ARG A 85 -1.62 -17.58 6.41
CA ARG A 85 -0.59 -18.54 6.84
C ARG A 85 0.25 -17.97 7.98
N ALA A 86 0.75 -16.74 7.85
CA ALA A 86 1.57 -16.09 8.88
C ALA A 86 0.82 -15.98 10.22
N ILE A 87 -0.47 -15.62 10.16
CA ILE A 87 -1.35 -15.57 11.34
C ILE A 87 -1.59 -16.98 11.90
N GLY A 88 -1.91 -17.96 11.06
CA GLY A 88 -2.19 -19.33 11.51
C GLY A 88 -0.99 -20.05 12.15
N ILE A 89 0.24 -19.70 11.76
CA ILE A 89 1.47 -20.22 12.36
C ILE A 89 1.85 -19.45 13.65
N GLY A 90 1.26 -18.26 13.88
CA GLY A 90 1.54 -17.43 15.06
C GLY A 90 2.71 -16.45 14.90
N ILE A 91 3.17 -16.20 13.66
CA ILE A 91 4.24 -15.23 13.37
C ILE A 91 3.68 -13.79 13.35
N MET A 92 2.40 -13.61 13.04
CA MET A 92 1.78 -12.31 12.85
C MET A 92 0.48 -12.17 13.67
N PRO A 93 0.27 -11.04 14.38
CA PRO A 93 -0.99 -10.79 15.07
C PRO A 93 -2.17 -10.60 14.10
N SER A 94 -3.36 -11.01 14.53
CA SER A 94 -4.59 -10.89 13.72
C SER A 94 -5.35 -9.57 13.92
N VAL A 95 -5.16 -8.90 15.06
CA VAL A 95 -5.98 -7.73 15.47
C VAL A 95 -5.22 -6.40 15.48
N HIS A 96 -3.90 -6.43 15.34
CA HIS A 96 -3.04 -5.26 15.33
C HIS A 96 -1.80 -5.49 14.45
N LYS A 97 -1.06 -4.43 14.15
CA LYS A 97 0.24 -4.56 13.48
C LYS A 97 1.26 -5.27 14.38
N HIS A 98 2.23 -5.95 13.78
CA HIS A 98 3.31 -6.59 14.51
C HIS A 98 4.00 -5.60 15.48
N PRO A 99 4.24 -5.97 16.76
CA PRO A 99 4.74 -5.05 17.78
C PRO A 99 6.08 -4.41 17.41
N GLU A 100 6.98 -5.14 16.75
CA GLU A 100 8.26 -4.59 16.28
C GLU A 100 8.10 -3.46 15.26
N LEU A 101 7.02 -3.47 14.46
CA LEU A 101 6.70 -2.39 13.52
C LEU A 101 6.13 -1.15 14.23
N LEU A 102 5.47 -1.34 15.37
CA LEU A 102 4.94 -0.25 16.19
C LEU A 102 6.07 0.43 16.99
N GLY A 103 6.99 -0.36 17.54
CA GLY A 103 8.14 0.16 18.29
C GLY A 103 9.08 1.03 17.46
N ARG A 104 9.27 0.68 16.17
CA ARG A 104 10.15 1.43 15.25
C ARG A 104 9.57 2.76 14.74
N ARG A 105 8.28 3.01 14.96
CA ARG A 105 7.59 4.23 14.51
C ARG A 105 7.71 5.40 15.48
N ARG A 106 8.46 5.24 16.57
CA ARG A 106 8.80 6.30 17.53
C ARG A 106 10.12 6.97 17.18
#